data_AF-W6V4T5-F1
#
_entry.id   AF-W6V4T5-F1
#
_cell.length_a   1.000
_cell.length_b   1.000
_cell.length_c   1.000
_cell.angle_alpha   90.00
_cell.angle_beta   90.00
_cell.angle_gamma   90.00
#
_symmetry.space_group_name_H-M   'P 1'
#
loop_
_entity.id
_entity.type
_entity.pdbx_description
1 polymer ?
#
loop_
_entity_poly.entity_id
_entity_poly.type
_entity_poly.pdbx_seq_one_letter_code
_entity_poly.pdbx_strand_id
1 'polypeptide(L)'
;MSSDQRFFDFLKERIGLDVTSVGPAIIERAVRQRSTASKALTADEYWHTLLGSQDEQQALIEAVIVPETWFFRYPESFATLAKLATKRLNDINNMRALRILSLPCSTGEEPYSIAMALLDAGLQPHQFKVEGMDVSPLSVEKARRALYGKNSFRGQDIAFRDRHFTAEGEEGYRLCGRVLEQVRLQVGNLLDPTLLANELPYDFVFCRNLLIYFDQPTQQQVFEVLKRLTHVDGVLFIGPAEGSLLGRLGMRSIGIPQSFAFSRQSAPEPAPIATFVPTPLPVHQPVRSVTPPPVRSRPFAPVAPLPVVTKVANPDTAALLANIAALANEGKSAEARAACDSYLRSHEPVAQVFYWLGLLSDVAGRVLEAQGFYRKALYLDPQHPDALMHLAALLQSLGDTAGARRLQDRAARSERAADSERNR
;
A
#
# COMPACT_ATOMS: atom_id res chain seq x y z
N MET A 1 -7.64 27.92 14.86
CA MET A 1 -6.20 27.91 14.56
C MET A 1 -6.08 27.81 13.05
N SER A 2 -5.68 28.91 12.41
CA SER A 2 -5.27 28.89 11.01
C SER A 2 -4.21 27.80 10.81
N SER A 3 -4.19 27.15 9.66
CA SER A 3 -3.15 26.18 9.28
C SER A 3 -1.78 26.84 9.39
N ASP A 4 -1.07 26.62 10.48
CA ASP A 4 0.23 27.26 10.74
C ASP A 4 1.29 26.53 9.91
N GLN A 5 1.66 27.19 8.80
CA GLN A 5 2.55 26.66 7.77
C GLN A 5 3.91 26.21 8.33
N ARG A 6 4.37 26.77 9.46
CA ARG A 6 5.66 26.41 10.06
C ARG A 6 5.75 24.94 10.44
N PHE A 7 4.67 24.35 10.95
CA PHE A 7 4.66 22.90 11.29
C PHE A 7 4.66 22.03 10.04
N PHE A 8 4.05 22.51 8.97
CA PHE A 8 4.02 21.82 7.68
C PHE A 8 5.42 21.80 7.06
N ASP A 9 6.08 22.95 7.02
CA ASP A 9 7.43 23.09 6.52
C ASP A 9 8.42 22.26 7.34
N PHE A 10 8.27 22.25 8.66
CA PHE A 10 9.08 21.41 9.56
C PHE A 10 8.96 19.92 9.24
N LEU A 11 7.74 19.40 9.09
CA LEU A 11 7.52 17.97 8.78
C LEU A 11 8.00 17.62 7.36
N LYS A 12 7.81 18.53 6.42
CA LYS A 12 8.35 18.39 5.06
C LYS A 12 9.87 18.31 5.06
N GLU A 13 10.55 19.21 5.77
CA GLU A 13 12.01 19.23 5.86
C GLU A 13 12.56 17.98 6.58
N ARG A 14 11.91 17.56 7.68
CA ARG A 14 12.40 16.45 8.50
C ARG A 14 12.16 15.08 7.88
N ILE A 15 10.97 14.84 7.34
CA ILE A 15 10.53 13.50 6.92
C ILE A 15 9.91 13.47 5.52
N GLY A 16 9.94 14.59 4.78
CA GLY A 16 9.42 14.67 3.41
C GLY A 16 7.91 14.74 3.31
N LEU A 17 7.21 14.81 4.44
CA LEU A 17 5.76 14.69 4.49
C LEU A 17 5.08 15.85 3.78
N ASP A 18 4.35 15.56 2.72
CA ASP A 18 3.60 16.54 1.97
C ASP A 18 2.17 16.70 2.49
N VAL A 19 1.80 17.94 2.81
CA VAL A 19 0.50 18.28 3.38
C VAL A 19 -0.62 18.03 2.39
N THR A 20 -0.39 18.21 1.09
CA THR A 20 -1.44 17.99 0.09
C THR A 20 -1.80 16.50 -0.04
N SER A 21 -0.82 15.63 0.20
CA SER A 21 -0.95 14.17 0.15
C SER A 21 -1.62 13.60 1.40
N VAL A 22 -1.22 14.08 2.58
CA VAL A 22 -1.73 13.61 3.88
C VAL A 22 -3.07 14.26 4.24
N GLY A 23 -3.21 15.55 3.96
CA GLY A 23 -4.32 16.40 4.36
C GLY A 23 -3.99 17.23 5.61
N PRO A 24 -4.27 18.54 5.62
CA PRO A 24 -3.88 19.45 6.71
C PRO A 24 -4.50 19.07 8.06
N ALA A 25 -5.70 18.46 8.06
CA ALA A 25 -6.39 18.05 9.28
C ALA A 25 -5.62 17.04 10.14
N ILE A 26 -4.83 16.14 9.52
CA ILE A 26 -4.03 15.15 10.26
C ILE A 26 -2.92 15.86 11.03
N ILE A 27 -2.22 16.78 10.37
CA ILE A 27 -1.13 17.53 10.98
C ILE A 27 -1.67 18.49 12.05
N GLU A 28 -2.78 19.18 11.79
CA GLU A 28 -3.45 20.04 12.77
C GLU A 28 -3.85 19.26 14.04
N ARG A 29 -4.38 18.05 13.87
CA ARG A 29 -4.73 17.16 14.99
C ARG A 29 -3.48 16.76 15.77
N ALA A 30 -2.41 16.35 15.09
CA ALA A 30 -1.16 15.97 15.71
C ALA A 30 -0.54 17.13 16.50
N VAL A 31 -0.45 18.33 15.90
CA VAL A 31 0.04 19.55 16.56
C VAL A 31 -0.79 19.83 17.82
N ARG A 32 -2.13 19.82 17.72
CA ARG A 32 -3.00 20.06 18.89
C ARG A 32 -2.78 19.05 20.01
N GLN A 33 -2.68 17.76 19.66
CA GLN A 33 -2.41 16.69 20.61
C GLN A 33 -1.07 16.91 21.33
N ARG A 34 -0.03 17.25 20.57
CA ARG A 34 1.31 17.48 21.10
C ARG A 34 1.41 18.76 21.94
N SER A 35 0.82 19.87 21.50
CA SER A 35 0.75 21.11 22.30
C SER A 35 0.07 20.86 23.64
N THR A 36 -1.00 20.06 23.68
CA THR A 36 -1.67 19.69 24.93
C THR A 36 -0.76 18.84 25.82
N ALA A 37 -0.07 17.84 25.25
CA ALA A 37 0.84 16.98 25.98
C ALA A 37 2.06 17.72 26.55
N SER A 38 2.57 18.72 25.82
CA SER A 38 3.67 19.59 26.25
C SER A 38 3.23 20.75 27.14
N LYS A 39 1.92 20.87 27.44
CA LYS A 39 1.31 21.96 28.21
C LYS A 39 1.52 23.36 27.60
N ALA A 40 1.70 23.46 26.29
CA ALA A 40 1.75 24.73 25.59
C ALA A 40 0.34 25.30 25.42
N LEU A 41 0.15 26.58 25.78
CA LEU A 41 -1.13 27.28 25.71
C LEU A 41 -1.36 27.91 24.34
N THR A 42 -0.28 28.17 23.59
CA THR A 42 -0.32 28.77 22.26
C THR A 42 0.50 27.96 21.25
N ALA A 43 0.21 28.17 19.96
CA ALA A 43 0.98 27.55 18.88
C ALA A 43 2.45 28.03 18.89
N ASP A 44 2.71 29.28 19.27
CA ASP A 44 4.07 29.83 19.36
C ASP A 44 4.87 29.22 20.52
N GLU A 45 4.26 29.03 21.69
CA GLU A 45 4.89 28.31 22.80
C GLU A 45 5.23 26.87 22.42
N TYR A 46 4.32 26.19 21.72
CA TYR A 46 4.59 24.84 21.23
C TYR A 46 5.70 24.83 20.18
N TRP A 47 5.72 25.79 19.25
CA TRP A 47 6.77 25.94 18.26
C TRP A 47 8.16 26.13 18.89
N HIS A 48 8.28 26.97 19.93
CA HIS A 48 9.53 27.11 20.68
C HIS A 48 9.97 25.81 21.36
N THR A 49 9.03 25.08 21.96
CA THR A 49 9.29 23.77 22.59
C THR A 49 9.76 22.75 21.56
N LEU A 50 9.08 22.69 20.41
CA LEU A 50 9.40 21.80 19.30
C LEU A 50 10.82 22.04 18.79
N LEU A 51 11.21 23.29 18.54
CA LEU A 51 12.56 23.61 18.05
C LEU A 51 13.66 23.31 19.09
N GLY A 52 13.35 23.42 20.38
CA GLY A 52 14.30 23.19 21.48
C GLY A 52 14.46 21.73 21.92
N SER A 53 13.60 20.80 21.46
CA SER A 53 13.57 19.42 21.95
C SER A 53 13.50 18.38 20.83
N GLN A 54 14.56 17.58 20.67
CA GLN A 54 14.58 16.45 19.73
C GLN A 54 13.50 15.41 20.04
N ASP A 55 13.23 15.17 21.33
CA ASP A 55 12.18 14.24 21.75
C ASP A 55 10.79 14.73 21.33
N GLU A 56 10.54 16.04 21.41
CA GLU A 56 9.26 16.60 20.96
C GLU A 56 9.13 16.60 19.44
N GLN A 57 10.24 16.84 18.71
CA GLN A 57 10.29 16.69 17.26
C GLN A 57 9.91 15.28 16.83
N GLN A 58 10.52 14.28 17.46
CA GLN A 58 10.20 12.89 17.21
C GLN A 58 8.75 12.57 17.61
N ALA A 59 8.25 13.09 18.72
CA ALA A 59 6.88 12.86 19.15
C ALA A 59 5.83 13.46 18.19
N LEU A 60 6.13 14.60 17.56
CA LEU A 60 5.28 15.16 16.51
C LEU A 60 5.31 14.30 15.24
N ILE A 61 6.49 13.83 14.84
CA ILE A 61 6.66 12.90 13.71
C ILE A 61 5.81 11.62 13.95
N GLU A 62 5.90 11.03 15.13
CA GLU A 62 5.10 9.85 15.52
C GLU A 62 3.59 10.12 15.46
N ALA A 63 3.15 11.34 15.76
CA ALA A 63 1.75 11.71 15.76
C ALA A 63 1.15 11.89 14.35
N VAL A 64 1.98 12.09 13.32
CA VAL A 64 1.54 12.25 11.92
C VAL A 64 1.76 11.01 11.05
N ILE A 65 2.62 10.08 11.46
CA ILE A 65 2.86 8.82 10.74
C ILE A 65 1.62 7.92 10.84
N VAL A 66 1.33 7.21 9.74
CA VAL A 66 0.25 6.22 9.67
C VAL A 66 0.89 4.82 9.61
N PRO A 67 1.01 4.09 10.74
CA PRO A 67 1.71 2.81 10.79
C PRO A 67 0.82 1.64 10.37
N GLU A 68 0.16 1.73 9.22
CA GLU A 68 -0.72 0.65 8.77
C GLU A 68 0.01 -0.36 7.90
N THR A 69 0.14 -1.57 8.43
CA THR A 69 0.77 -2.71 7.77
C THR A 69 0.15 -4.02 8.24
N TRP A 70 0.37 -5.08 7.48
CA TRP A 70 -0.07 -6.45 7.81
C TRP A 70 0.80 -7.47 7.07
N PHE A 71 0.83 -8.70 7.57
CA PHE A 71 1.63 -9.77 6.98
C PHE A 71 1.17 -10.09 5.56
N PHE A 72 2.13 -10.35 4.68
CA PHE A 72 1.91 -10.71 3.28
C PHE A 72 1.01 -9.73 2.51
N ARG A 73 1.09 -8.43 2.84
CA ARG A 73 0.46 -7.36 2.05
C ARG A 73 0.94 -7.42 0.59
N TYR A 74 0.03 -7.72 -0.33
CA TYR A 74 0.32 -8.09 -1.74
C TYR A 74 1.14 -9.38 -1.84
N PRO A 75 0.53 -10.57 -1.66
CA PRO A 75 1.22 -11.86 -1.57
C PRO A 75 2.03 -12.20 -2.84
N GLU A 76 1.61 -11.72 -4.01
CA GLU A 76 2.28 -11.91 -5.29
C GLU A 76 3.70 -11.31 -5.30
N SER A 77 3.94 -10.23 -4.55
CA SER A 77 5.29 -9.64 -4.41
C SER A 77 6.24 -10.61 -3.71
N PHE A 78 5.78 -11.30 -2.66
CA PHE A 78 6.61 -12.26 -1.91
C PHE A 78 6.83 -13.56 -2.66
N ALA A 79 5.80 -14.06 -3.35
CA ALA A 79 5.94 -15.21 -4.24
C ALA A 79 6.93 -14.93 -5.39
N THR A 80 6.95 -13.70 -5.89
CA THR A 80 7.93 -13.24 -6.89
C THR A 80 9.33 -13.14 -6.29
N LEU A 81 9.46 -12.56 -5.11
CA LEU A 81 10.73 -12.48 -4.38
C LEU A 81 11.35 -13.88 -4.20
N ALA A 82 10.58 -14.87 -3.74
CA ALA A 82 11.06 -16.24 -3.55
C ALA A 82 11.70 -16.84 -4.83
N LYS A 83 11.04 -16.67 -5.98
CA LYS A 83 11.54 -17.13 -7.28
C LYS A 83 12.83 -16.41 -7.69
N LEU A 84 12.84 -15.08 -7.56
CA LEU A 84 13.98 -14.25 -7.93
C LEU A 84 15.18 -14.47 -7.02
N ALA A 85 14.96 -14.66 -5.72
CA ALA A 85 16.00 -14.93 -4.73
C ALA A 85 16.69 -16.27 -5.02
N THR A 86 15.92 -17.32 -5.31
CA THR A 86 16.46 -18.62 -5.71
C THR A 86 17.33 -18.51 -6.96
N LYS A 87 16.83 -17.80 -7.98
CA LYS A 87 17.61 -17.54 -9.20
C LYS A 87 18.90 -16.76 -8.89
N ARG A 88 18.80 -15.67 -8.13
CA ARG A 88 19.94 -14.81 -7.80
C ARG A 88 21.03 -15.56 -7.02
N LEU A 89 20.65 -16.43 -6.08
CA LEU A 89 21.60 -17.28 -5.36
C LEU A 89 22.39 -18.20 -6.29
N ASN A 90 21.71 -18.78 -7.29
CA ASN A 90 22.37 -19.61 -8.29
C ASN A 90 23.29 -18.77 -9.18
N ASP A 91 22.84 -17.59 -9.63
CA ASP A 91 23.63 -16.68 -10.47
C ASP A 91 24.94 -16.24 -9.77
N ILE A 92 24.91 -16.09 -8.43
CA ILE A 92 26.10 -15.76 -7.62
C ILE A 92 26.81 -16.99 -7.05
N ASN A 93 26.48 -18.21 -7.51
CA ASN A 93 27.04 -19.48 -7.06
C ASN A 93 27.04 -19.67 -5.53
N ASN A 94 26.03 -19.14 -4.83
CA ASN A 94 25.91 -19.17 -3.37
C ASN A 94 27.14 -18.57 -2.63
N MET A 95 27.94 -17.72 -3.27
CA MET A 95 29.19 -17.19 -2.69
C MET A 95 28.96 -16.27 -1.48
N ARG A 96 27.78 -15.64 -1.39
CA ARG A 96 27.39 -14.79 -0.27
C ARG A 96 25.89 -14.88 -0.01
N ALA A 97 25.49 -14.45 1.18
CA ALA A 97 24.09 -14.24 1.50
C ALA A 97 23.49 -13.12 0.63
N LEU A 98 22.22 -13.28 0.25
CA LEU A 98 21.40 -12.23 -0.32
C LEU A 98 21.12 -11.15 0.72
N ARG A 99 21.18 -9.89 0.29
CA ARG A 99 20.82 -8.74 1.13
C ARG A 99 19.47 -8.21 0.68
N ILE A 100 18.52 -8.13 1.62
CA ILE A 100 17.18 -7.58 1.37
C ILE A 100 16.94 -6.40 2.31
N LEU A 101 16.41 -5.29 1.78
CA LEU A 101 16.00 -4.12 2.55
C LEU A 101 14.48 -3.94 2.51
N SER A 102 13.84 -3.64 3.64
CA SER A 102 12.46 -3.15 3.72
C SER A 102 12.45 -1.80 4.43
N LEU A 103 12.03 -0.75 3.73
CA LEU A 103 12.06 0.63 4.17
C LEU A 103 10.91 1.39 3.48
N PRO A 104 9.88 1.85 4.21
CA PRO A 104 9.72 1.76 5.66
C PRO A 104 9.26 0.36 6.09
N CYS A 105 9.66 -0.09 7.27
CA CYS A 105 9.28 -1.41 7.80
C CYS A 105 8.09 -1.38 8.77
N SER A 106 7.68 -0.19 9.22
CA SER A 106 6.61 0.03 10.20
C SER A 106 6.75 -0.90 11.41
N THR A 107 5.68 -1.60 11.81
CA THR A 107 5.68 -2.55 12.94
C THR A 107 6.26 -3.93 12.62
N GLY A 108 6.96 -4.08 11.49
CA GLY A 108 7.79 -5.24 11.17
C GLY A 108 7.12 -6.31 10.32
N GLU A 109 5.83 -6.21 10.04
CA GLU A 109 5.11 -7.23 9.25
C GLU A 109 5.74 -7.46 7.87
N GLU A 110 6.23 -6.43 7.19
CA GLU A 110 6.86 -6.56 5.88
C GLU A 110 8.21 -7.32 5.93
N PRO A 111 9.24 -6.89 6.69
CA PRO A 111 10.51 -7.62 6.73
C PRO A 111 10.37 -9.05 7.25
N TYR A 112 9.42 -9.31 8.16
CA TYR A 112 9.13 -10.68 8.59
C TYR A 112 8.40 -11.49 7.52
N SER A 113 7.51 -10.89 6.72
CA SER A 113 6.92 -11.57 5.54
C SER A 113 7.97 -11.94 4.50
N ILE A 114 8.96 -11.07 4.27
CA ILE A 114 10.12 -11.36 3.43
C ILE A 114 10.86 -12.60 3.96
N ALA A 115 11.24 -12.60 5.23
CA ALA A 115 11.97 -13.72 5.83
C ALA A 115 11.17 -15.03 5.78
N MET A 116 9.88 -15.01 6.12
CA MET A 116 9.00 -16.18 6.04
C MET A 116 8.89 -16.71 4.62
N ALA A 117 8.71 -15.83 3.62
CA ALA A 117 8.60 -16.24 2.22
C ALA A 117 9.87 -16.92 1.70
N LEU A 118 11.04 -16.43 2.09
CA LEU A 118 12.33 -17.02 1.70
C LEU A 118 12.56 -18.37 2.38
N LEU A 119 12.24 -18.49 3.67
CA LEU A 119 12.30 -19.77 4.39
C LEU A 119 11.33 -20.80 3.80
N ASP A 120 10.10 -20.40 3.51
CA ASP A 120 9.08 -21.28 2.89
C ASP A 120 9.46 -21.70 1.47
N ALA A 121 10.27 -20.90 0.78
CA ALA A 121 10.85 -21.25 -0.52
C ALA A 121 12.07 -22.20 -0.43
N GLY A 122 12.50 -22.56 0.78
CA GLY A 122 13.59 -23.51 1.03
C GLY A 122 14.98 -22.88 1.13
N LEU A 123 15.10 -21.55 1.15
CA LEU A 123 16.39 -20.91 1.40
C LEU A 123 16.84 -21.17 2.84
N GLN A 124 18.12 -21.47 3.00
CA GLN A 124 18.75 -21.71 4.29
C GLN A 124 19.02 -20.38 5.02
N PRO A 125 18.99 -20.35 6.36
CA PRO A 125 19.24 -19.14 7.17
C PRO A 125 20.54 -18.38 6.86
N HIS A 126 21.58 -19.05 6.38
CA HIS A 126 22.85 -18.41 6.03
C HIS A 126 22.87 -17.81 4.62
N GLN A 127 21.84 -18.08 3.80
CA GLN A 127 21.77 -17.63 2.40
C GLN A 127 21.13 -16.26 2.25
N PHE A 128 20.55 -15.67 3.29
CA PHE A 128 19.97 -14.33 3.20
C PHE A 128 19.95 -13.59 4.54
N LYS A 129 19.88 -12.25 4.46
CA LYS A 129 19.61 -11.37 5.60
C LYS A 129 18.67 -10.25 5.17
N VAL A 130 17.73 -9.92 6.06
CA VAL A 130 16.75 -8.86 5.86
C VAL A 130 17.07 -7.71 6.81
N GLU A 131 17.15 -6.50 6.29
CA GLU A 131 17.25 -5.27 7.07
C GLU A 131 15.91 -4.52 6.96
N GLY A 132 15.32 -4.19 8.09
CA GLY A 132 14.10 -3.38 8.18
C GLY A 132 14.41 -2.04 8.82
N MET A 133 13.95 -0.95 8.22
CA MET A 133 14.18 0.40 8.72
C MET A 133 12.91 1.24 8.72
N ASP A 134 12.74 2.06 9.74
CA ASP A 134 11.64 3.02 9.83
C ASP A 134 12.08 4.29 10.56
N VAL A 135 11.43 5.42 10.27
CA VAL A 135 11.67 6.71 10.93
C VAL A 135 11.02 6.76 12.32
N SER A 136 10.12 5.83 12.64
CA SER A 136 9.43 5.71 13.92
C SER A 136 10.14 4.73 14.87
N PRO A 137 10.88 5.19 15.90
CA PRO A 137 11.38 4.33 16.97
C PRO A 137 10.28 3.50 17.63
N LEU A 138 9.06 4.03 17.76
CA LEU A 138 7.95 3.30 18.37
C LEU A 138 7.51 2.10 17.51
N SER A 139 7.51 2.24 16.19
CA SER A 139 7.18 1.16 15.27
C SER A 139 8.28 0.10 15.22
N VAL A 140 9.55 0.53 15.19
CA VAL A 140 10.72 -0.37 15.25
C VAL A 140 10.73 -1.17 16.55
N GLU A 141 10.39 -0.55 17.68
CA GLU A 141 10.33 -1.25 18.96
C GLU A 141 9.19 -2.27 19.01
N LYS A 142 8.02 -1.95 18.45
CA LYS A 142 6.93 -2.92 18.27
C LYS A 142 7.37 -4.10 17.39
N ALA A 143 8.09 -3.83 16.31
CA ALA A 143 8.64 -4.85 15.44
C ALA A 143 9.60 -5.79 16.20
N ARG A 144 10.50 -5.23 17.03
CA ARG A 144 11.45 -6.01 17.84
C ARG A 144 10.77 -6.92 18.87
N ARG A 145 9.63 -6.49 19.44
CA ARG A 145 8.85 -7.32 20.37
C ARG A 145 8.23 -8.54 19.68
N ALA A 146 7.96 -8.42 18.38
CA ALA A 146 7.46 -9.47 17.51
C ALA A 146 6.22 -10.22 18.05
N LEU A 147 5.33 -9.46 18.69
CA LEU A 147 4.06 -9.91 19.22
C LEU A 147 2.95 -9.18 18.46
N TYR A 148 2.11 -9.94 17.77
CA TYR A 148 1.13 -9.41 16.83
C TYR A 148 -0.27 -9.86 17.20
N GLY A 149 -1.22 -8.92 17.10
CA GLY A 149 -2.65 -9.20 17.29
C GLY A 149 -3.34 -9.57 15.99
N LYS A 150 -4.64 -9.87 16.08
CA LYS A 150 -5.49 -10.27 14.94
C LYS A 150 -5.42 -9.31 13.74
N ASN A 151 -5.27 -8.00 13.98
CA ASN A 151 -5.26 -6.99 12.92
C ASN A 151 -4.05 -7.07 11.97
N SER A 152 -2.94 -7.68 12.40
CA SER A 152 -1.76 -7.91 11.57
C SER A 152 -1.94 -9.08 10.60
N PHE A 153 -2.98 -9.91 10.79
CA PHE A 153 -3.31 -11.05 9.95
C PHE A 153 -4.60 -10.76 9.17
N ARG A 154 -4.46 -10.38 7.90
CA ARG A 154 -5.60 -10.01 7.04
C ARG A 154 -5.73 -10.98 5.86
N GLY A 155 -6.97 -11.15 5.39
CA GLY A 155 -7.27 -12.04 4.27
C GLY A 155 -7.50 -13.49 4.67
N GLN A 156 -7.71 -14.35 3.68
CA GLN A 156 -8.03 -15.77 3.88
C GLN A 156 -6.78 -16.67 3.95
N ASP A 157 -5.67 -16.24 3.35
CA ASP A 157 -4.42 -17.01 3.38
C ASP A 157 -3.58 -16.65 4.61
N ILE A 158 -3.88 -17.33 5.72
CA ILE A 158 -3.16 -17.19 6.99
C ILE A 158 -2.38 -18.45 7.36
N ALA A 159 -2.20 -19.38 6.41
CA ALA A 159 -1.52 -20.65 6.68
C ALA A 159 -0.05 -20.46 7.12
N PHE A 160 0.57 -19.34 6.73
CA PHE A 160 1.91 -18.96 7.21
C PHE A 160 1.95 -18.75 8.73
N ARG A 161 0.83 -18.32 9.34
CA ARG A 161 0.75 -18.07 10.78
C ARG A 161 1.05 -19.35 11.55
N ASP A 162 0.39 -20.44 11.17
CA ASP A 162 0.52 -21.73 11.85
C ASP A 162 1.92 -22.34 11.66
N ARG A 163 2.68 -21.92 10.63
CA ARG A 163 4.07 -22.33 10.40
C ARG A 163 5.10 -21.50 11.16
N HIS A 164 4.84 -20.22 11.38
CA HIS A 164 5.86 -19.24 11.78
C HIS A 164 5.54 -18.48 13.07
N PHE A 165 4.40 -18.75 13.69
CA PHE A 165 3.99 -18.13 14.95
C PHE A 165 3.57 -19.18 15.97
N THR A 166 3.64 -18.77 17.23
CA THR A 166 3.08 -19.49 18.37
C THR A 166 2.03 -18.60 19.02
N ALA A 167 0.91 -19.18 19.45
CA ALA A 167 -0.10 -18.43 20.19
C ALA A 167 0.44 -18.03 21.56
N GLU A 168 0.19 -16.80 21.97
CA GLU A 168 0.60 -16.25 23.26
C GLU A 168 -0.53 -15.38 23.85
N GLY A 169 -1.11 -15.84 24.97
CA GLY A 169 -2.32 -15.25 25.53
C GLY A 169 -3.58 -15.55 24.71
N GLU A 170 -4.66 -14.80 24.95
CA GLU A 170 -5.96 -15.05 24.30
C GLU A 170 -6.01 -14.59 22.84
N GLU A 171 -5.25 -13.55 22.46
CA GLU A 171 -5.31 -12.96 21.11
C GLU A 171 -3.94 -12.58 20.51
N GLY A 172 -2.84 -12.93 21.17
CA GLY A 172 -1.49 -12.61 20.72
C GLY A 172 -0.84 -13.76 19.96
N TYR A 173 0.00 -13.41 18.98
CA TYR A 173 0.83 -14.35 18.23
C TYR A 173 2.28 -13.88 18.26
N ARG A 174 3.15 -14.73 18.81
CA ARG A 174 4.60 -14.48 18.86
C ARG A 174 5.27 -15.11 17.66
N LEU A 175 6.09 -14.34 16.97
CA LEU A 175 6.87 -14.82 15.83
C LEU A 175 7.98 -15.80 16.29
N CYS A 176 8.17 -16.88 15.54
CA CYS A 176 9.19 -17.89 15.83
C CYS A 176 10.62 -17.33 15.69
N GLY A 177 11.53 -17.76 16.58
CA GLY A 177 12.93 -17.33 16.63
C GLY A 177 13.69 -17.47 15.30
N ARG A 178 13.43 -18.55 14.55
CA ARG A 178 14.06 -18.80 13.24
C ARG A 178 13.85 -17.66 12.23
N VAL A 179 12.70 -16.96 12.32
CA VAL A 179 12.37 -15.82 11.47
C VAL A 179 13.02 -14.55 12.03
N LEU A 180 12.97 -14.36 13.35
CA LEU A 180 13.58 -13.22 14.05
C LEU A 180 15.08 -13.09 13.76
N GLU A 181 15.80 -14.21 13.77
CA GLU A 181 17.24 -14.26 13.49
C GLU A 181 17.64 -13.84 12.06
N GLN A 182 16.68 -13.74 11.15
CA GLN A 182 16.93 -13.28 9.77
C GLN A 182 16.77 -11.77 9.60
N VAL A 183 16.14 -11.08 10.56
CA VAL A 183 15.75 -9.68 10.41
C VAL A 183 16.51 -8.80 11.39
N ARG A 184 17.21 -7.79 10.87
CA ARG A 184 17.81 -6.70 11.66
C ARG A 184 16.96 -5.44 11.51
N LEU A 185 16.52 -4.88 12.65
CA LEU A 185 15.65 -3.70 12.68
C LEU A 185 16.39 -2.47 13.20
N GLN A 186 16.34 -1.37 12.46
CA GLN A 186 17.02 -0.11 12.80
C GLN A 186 16.07 1.08 12.63
N VAL A 187 16.31 2.14 13.40
CA VAL A 187 15.67 3.44 13.15
C VAL A 187 16.48 4.15 12.07
N GLY A 188 15.83 4.66 11.03
CA GLY A 188 16.49 5.33 9.93
C GLY A 188 15.52 6.18 9.11
N ASN A 189 16.00 7.34 8.66
CA ASN A 189 15.25 8.23 7.79
C ASN A 189 15.78 8.12 6.36
N LEU A 190 14.90 7.78 5.41
CA LEU A 190 15.23 7.64 3.99
C LEU A 190 15.76 8.93 3.36
N LEU A 191 15.44 10.08 3.93
CA LEU A 191 15.91 11.39 3.48
C LEU A 191 17.24 11.83 4.12
N ASP A 192 17.74 11.10 5.11
CA ASP A 192 19.06 11.35 5.67
C ASP A 192 20.14 10.99 4.62
N PRO A 193 20.96 11.96 4.16
CA PRO A 193 21.98 11.70 3.13
C PRO A 193 23.05 10.71 3.58
N THR A 194 23.20 10.51 4.90
CA THR A 194 24.15 9.56 5.48
C THR A 194 23.58 8.14 5.61
N LEU A 195 22.27 7.96 5.40
CA LEU A 195 21.61 6.67 5.53
C LEU A 195 22.28 5.65 4.62
N LEU A 196 22.85 4.60 5.24
CA LEU A 196 23.46 3.48 4.54
C LEU A 196 24.50 3.95 3.48
N ALA A 197 25.19 5.07 3.73
CA ALA A 197 26.10 5.68 2.75
C ALA A 197 27.28 4.75 2.39
N ASN A 198 27.73 3.94 3.35
CA ASN A 198 28.88 3.03 3.20
C ASN A 198 28.47 1.56 3.05
N GLU A 199 27.17 1.27 2.91
CA GLU A 199 26.69 -0.10 2.81
C GLU A 199 26.67 -0.58 1.36
N LEU A 200 26.95 -1.88 1.19
CA LEU A 200 26.86 -2.52 -0.12
C LEU A 200 25.40 -2.51 -0.61
N PRO A 201 25.16 -2.36 -1.93
CA PRO A 201 23.81 -2.43 -2.48
C PRO A 201 23.11 -3.77 -2.18
N TYR A 202 21.80 -3.71 -2.02
CA TYR A 202 20.91 -4.81 -1.72
C TYR A 202 20.45 -5.53 -2.99
N ASP A 203 20.35 -6.85 -2.97
CA ASP A 203 19.81 -7.62 -4.09
C ASP A 203 18.32 -7.34 -4.29
N PHE A 204 17.59 -7.11 -3.19
CA PHE A 204 16.17 -6.79 -3.21
C PHE A 204 15.88 -5.63 -2.25
N VAL A 205 15.08 -4.67 -2.70
CA VAL A 205 14.64 -3.53 -1.87
C VAL A 205 13.12 -3.45 -1.93
N PHE A 206 12.47 -3.31 -0.78
CA PHE A 206 11.05 -3.05 -0.64
C PHE A 206 10.89 -1.61 -0.13
N CYS A 207 10.19 -0.79 -0.90
CA CYS A 207 9.76 0.55 -0.49
C CYS A 207 8.33 0.77 -0.94
N ARG A 208 7.40 0.40 -0.06
CA ARG A 208 5.99 0.28 -0.38
C ARG A 208 5.16 1.21 0.49
N ASN A 209 4.17 1.86 -0.13
CA ASN A 209 3.19 2.69 0.57
C ASN A 209 3.84 3.85 1.34
N LEU A 210 4.95 4.40 0.84
CA LEU A 210 5.66 5.54 1.42
C LEU A 210 5.66 6.74 0.48
N LEU A 211 5.99 6.53 -0.79
CA LEU A 211 6.15 7.60 -1.79
C LEU A 211 4.86 8.40 -1.99
N ILE A 212 3.70 7.79 -1.69
CA ILE A 212 2.38 8.44 -1.73
C ILE A 212 2.22 9.60 -0.75
N TYR A 213 3.11 9.75 0.23
CA TYR A 213 3.08 10.80 1.23
C TYR A 213 4.02 11.98 0.90
N PHE A 214 4.77 11.88 -0.19
CA PHE A 214 5.80 12.85 -0.57
C PHE A 214 5.38 13.66 -1.80
N ASP A 215 5.87 14.89 -1.88
CA ASP A 215 5.74 15.71 -3.09
C ASP A 215 6.69 15.21 -4.20
N GLN A 216 6.52 15.74 -5.40
CA GLN A 216 7.29 15.28 -6.56
C GLN A 216 8.82 15.47 -6.41
N PRO A 217 9.33 16.62 -5.91
CA PRO A 217 10.76 16.76 -5.61
C PRO A 217 11.28 15.72 -4.60
N THR A 218 10.58 15.51 -3.48
CA THR A 218 10.99 14.54 -2.47
C THR A 218 10.92 13.11 -3.02
N GLN A 219 9.91 12.78 -3.83
CA GLN A 219 9.83 11.48 -4.52
C GLN A 219 11.04 11.22 -5.42
N GLN A 220 11.52 12.24 -6.15
CA GLN A 220 12.72 12.12 -6.99
C GLN A 220 13.98 11.90 -6.16
N GLN A 221 14.15 12.65 -5.07
CA GLN A 221 15.27 12.47 -4.14
C GLN A 221 15.29 11.05 -3.55
N VAL A 222 14.15 10.59 -3.04
CA VAL A 222 14.00 9.24 -2.48
C VAL A 222 14.30 8.19 -3.53
N PHE A 223 13.82 8.39 -4.75
CA PHE A 223 14.08 7.46 -5.84
C PHE A 223 15.58 7.29 -6.12
N GLU A 224 16.36 8.37 -6.15
CA GLU A 224 17.81 8.27 -6.34
C GLU A 224 18.50 7.55 -5.17
N VAL A 225 17.98 7.69 -3.94
CA VAL A 225 18.45 6.90 -2.78
C VAL A 225 18.12 5.41 -2.97
N LEU A 226 16.88 5.06 -3.29
CA LEU A 226 16.47 3.66 -3.52
C LEU A 226 17.27 3.03 -4.65
N LYS A 227 17.49 3.79 -5.71
CA LYS A 227 18.31 3.43 -6.85
C LYS A 227 19.74 3.15 -6.37
N ARG A 228 20.40 4.04 -5.63
CA ARG A 228 21.73 3.79 -5.03
C ARG A 228 21.77 2.51 -4.18
N LEU A 229 20.75 2.29 -3.35
CA LEU A 229 20.67 1.15 -2.42
C LEU A 229 20.38 -0.18 -3.13
N THR A 230 19.79 -0.18 -4.32
CA THR A 230 19.47 -1.43 -5.04
C THR A 230 20.65 -1.83 -5.92
N HIS A 231 21.09 -3.08 -5.88
CA HIS A 231 22.12 -3.60 -6.78
C HIS A 231 21.72 -3.39 -8.27
N VAL A 232 22.69 -3.29 -9.18
CA VAL A 232 22.40 -3.04 -10.61
C VAL A 232 21.50 -4.12 -11.23
N ASP A 233 21.74 -5.38 -10.87
CA ASP A 233 20.87 -6.54 -11.19
C ASP A 233 19.78 -6.80 -10.14
N GLY A 234 19.65 -5.91 -9.17
CA GLY A 234 18.68 -6.04 -8.08
C GLY A 234 17.27 -5.65 -8.51
N VAL A 235 16.31 -5.94 -7.64
CA VAL A 235 14.89 -5.67 -7.88
C VAL A 235 14.30 -4.84 -6.77
N LEU A 236 13.59 -3.78 -7.16
CA LEU A 236 12.86 -2.87 -6.29
C LEU A 236 11.36 -3.22 -6.31
N PHE A 237 10.80 -3.53 -5.15
CA PHE A 237 9.37 -3.76 -4.94
C PHE A 237 8.72 -2.52 -4.37
N ILE A 238 7.64 -2.06 -5.01
CA ILE A 238 6.90 -0.85 -4.63
C ILE A 238 5.41 -1.09 -4.51
N GLY A 239 4.69 -0.14 -3.92
CA GLY A 239 3.25 -0.23 -3.72
C GLY A 239 2.48 -0.05 -5.03
N PRO A 240 1.24 -0.58 -5.14
CA PRO A 240 0.43 -0.45 -6.35
C PRO A 240 0.20 0.99 -6.80
N ALA A 241 0.10 1.93 -5.85
CA ALA A 241 -0.11 3.34 -6.11
C ALA A 241 1.13 4.06 -6.65
N GLU A 242 2.31 3.45 -6.55
CA GLU A 242 3.63 4.05 -6.79
C GLU A 242 4.22 3.60 -8.15
N GLY A 243 3.57 2.63 -8.81
CA GLY A 243 4.04 2.00 -10.07
C GLY A 243 4.32 2.97 -11.21
N SER A 244 3.40 3.92 -11.42
CA SER A 244 3.50 4.91 -12.49
C SER A 244 4.63 5.92 -12.26
N LEU A 245 5.01 6.18 -11.00
CA LEU A 245 6.12 7.06 -10.66
C LEU A 245 7.46 6.47 -11.11
N LEU A 246 7.72 5.21 -10.78
CA LEU A 246 8.97 4.52 -11.13
C LEU A 246 9.17 4.39 -12.64
N GLY A 247 8.09 4.14 -13.39
CA GLY A 247 8.14 4.10 -14.86
C GLY A 247 8.66 5.42 -15.46
N ARG A 248 8.26 6.56 -14.89
CA ARG A 248 8.74 7.90 -15.33
C ARG A 248 10.19 8.16 -14.93
N LEU A 249 10.67 7.52 -13.87
CA LEU A 249 12.03 7.68 -13.34
C LEU A 249 13.02 6.64 -13.90
N GLY A 250 12.65 5.96 -15.00
CA GLY A 250 13.54 5.10 -15.77
C GLY A 250 13.66 3.66 -15.27
N MET A 251 12.83 3.24 -14.31
CA MET A 251 12.72 1.82 -13.95
C MET A 251 11.71 1.11 -14.86
N ARG A 252 11.94 -0.17 -15.12
CA ARG A 252 11.00 -1.00 -15.89
C ARG A 252 10.42 -2.10 -15.01
N SER A 253 9.13 -2.36 -15.18
CA SER A 253 8.47 -3.51 -14.57
C SER A 253 9.07 -4.79 -15.15
N ILE A 254 9.30 -5.79 -14.29
CA ILE A 254 9.81 -7.10 -14.72
C ILE A 254 8.73 -7.98 -15.38
N GLY A 255 7.52 -7.45 -15.57
CA GLY A 255 6.44 -8.10 -16.32
C GLY A 255 5.69 -9.20 -15.57
N ILE A 256 5.93 -9.36 -14.27
CA ILE A 256 5.17 -10.31 -13.44
C ILE A 256 3.91 -9.62 -12.91
N PRO A 257 2.70 -10.12 -13.24
CA PRO A 257 1.46 -9.50 -12.80
C PRO A 257 1.39 -9.36 -11.28
N GLN A 258 0.95 -8.18 -10.81
CA GLN A 258 0.69 -7.86 -9.40
C GLN A 258 1.92 -7.97 -8.45
N SER A 259 3.12 -8.25 -8.95
CA SER A 259 4.32 -8.29 -8.10
C SER A 259 4.84 -6.90 -7.74
N PHE A 260 4.53 -5.90 -8.58
CA PHE A 260 5.02 -4.52 -8.47
C PHE A 260 6.55 -4.45 -8.34
N ALA A 261 7.24 -5.35 -9.04
CA ALA A 261 8.68 -5.50 -9.05
C ALA A 261 9.32 -4.82 -10.27
N PHE A 262 10.39 -4.06 -10.04
CA PHE A 262 11.04 -3.21 -11.03
C PHE A 262 12.56 -3.42 -11.02
N SER A 263 13.18 -3.35 -12.19
CA SER A 263 14.63 -3.45 -12.36
C SER A 263 15.19 -2.22 -13.09
N ARG A 264 16.49 -1.96 -12.86
CA ARG A 264 17.25 -0.94 -13.61
C ARG A 264 17.60 -1.41 -15.02
N GLN A 265 17.71 -2.72 -15.23
CA GLN A 265 18.09 -3.27 -16.52
C GLN A 265 17.00 -3.05 -17.56
N SER A 266 17.42 -2.66 -18.77
CA SER A 266 16.67 -2.93 -20.00
C SER A 266 16.29 -4.40 -19.99
N ALA A 267 15.03 -4.73 -20.30
CA ALA A 267 14.69 -6.10 -20.63
C ALA A 267 15.71 -6.60 -21.68
N PRO A 268 16.06 -7.90 -21.69
CA PRO A 268 16.63 -8.47 -22.91
C PRO A 268 15.69 -8.05 -24.04
N GLU A 269 16.27 -7.47 -25.09
CA GLU A 269 15.55 -7.14 -26.31
C GLU A 269 14.64 -8.33 -26.60
N PRO A 270 13.29 -8.14 -26.68
CA PRO A 270 12.44 -9.26 -27.02
C PRO A 270 13.04 -9.85 -28.29
N ALA A 271 13.43 -11.13 -28.25
CA ALA A 271 13.95 -11.81 -29.42
C ALA A 271 13.04 -11.41 -30.58
N PRO A 272 13.59 -10.89 -31.70
CA PRO A 272 12.80 -10.28 -32.75
C PRO A 272 11.66 -11.25 -33.03
N ILE A 273 10.43 -10.79 -32.79
CA ILE A 273 9.24 -11.56 -33.14
C ILE A 273 9.49 -11.92 -34.59
N ALA A 274 9.68 -13.22 -34.87
CA ALA A 274 9.82 -13.68 -36.24
C ALA A 274 8.65 -13.04 -36.98
N THR A 275 8.96 -12.15 -37.92
CA THR A 275 7.96 -11.52 -38.75
C THR A 275 7.16 -12.67 -39.32
N PHE A 276 5.90 -12.78 -38.91
CA PHE A 276 4.97 -13.66 -39.58
C PHE A 276 4.91 -13.15 -41.01
N VAL A 277 5.70 -13.77 -41.88
CA VAL A 277 5.45 -13.72 -43.32
C VAL A 277 4.10 -14.41 -43.46
N PRO A 278 3.04 -13.70 -43.90
CA PRO A 278 1.76 -14.36 -44.10
C PRO A 278 2.00 -15.40 -45.19
N THR A 279 1.95 -16.68 -44.81
CA THR A 279 1.83 -17.75 -45.80
C THR A 279 0.55 -17.48 -46.59
N PRO A 280 0.58 -17.45 -47.93
CA PRO A 280 -0.64 -17.21 -48.70
C PRO A 280 -1.66 -18.28 -48.32
N LEU A 281 -2.82 -17.84 -47.85
CA LEU A 281 -3.93 -18.71 -47.47
C LEU A 281 -4.35 -19.53 -48.70
N PRO A 282 -4.59 -20.85 -48.56
CA PRO A 282 -5.30 -21.58 -49.59
C PRO A 282 -6.71 -21.01 -49.70
N VAL A 283 -7.11 -20.67 -50.92
CA VAL A 283 -8.48 -20.23 -51.23
C VAL A 283 -9.43 -21.39 -50.95
N HIS A 284 -10.15 -21.34 -49.83
CA HIS A 284 -11.22 -22.29 -49.53
C HIS A 284 -12.56 -21.75 -50.05
N GLN A 285 -13.24 -22.61 -50.82
CA GLN A 285 -14.61 -22.42 -51.29
C GLN A 285 -15.61 -22.26 -50.13
N PRO A 286 -16.74 -21.57 -50.35
CA PRO A 286 -17.71 -21.31 -49.29
C PRO A 286 -18.41 -22.62 -48.86
N VAL A 287 -18.18 -23.03 -47.61
CA VAL A 287 -18.95 -24.09 -46.96
C VAL A 287 -20.06 -23.46 -46.12
N ARG A 288 -21.28 -24.00 -46.31
CA ARG A 288 -22.53 -23.64 -45.62
C ARG A 288 -22.38 -23.62 -44.10
N SER A 289 -23.06 -22.67 -43.47
CA SER A 289 -23.24 -22.53 -42.03
C SER A 289 -23.93 -23.76 -41.41
N VAL A 290 -23.32 -24.32 -40.36
CA VAL A 290 -23.95 -25.29 -39.46
C VAL A 290 -23.99 -24.68 -38.06
N THR A 291 -25.17 -24.73 -37.45
CA THR A 291 -25.49 -24.26 -36.10
C THR A 291 -24.79 -25.11 -35.01
N PRO A 292 -24.37 -24.52 -33.87
CA PRO A 292 -23.73 -25.27 -32.79
C PRO A 292 -24.76 -26.02 -31.90
N PRO A 293 -24.38 -27.14 -31.25
CA PRO A 293 -25.22 -27.89 -30.32
C PRO A 293 -25.18 -27.28 -28.89
N PRO A 294 -26.15 -27.64 -28.02
CA PRO A 294 -26.25 -27.04 -26.68
C PRO A 294 -25.25 -27.66 -25.69
N VAL A 295 -24.73 -26.82 -24.80
CA VAL A 295 -23.80 -27.19 -23.72
C VAL A 295 -24.60 -27.72 -22.53
N ARG A 296 -24.27 -28.95 -22.06
CA ARG A 296 -24.82 -29.52 -20.81
C ARG A 296 -24.12 -28.92 -19.59
N SER A 297 -24.92 -28.57 -18.58
CA SER A 297 -24.47 -28.18 -17.24
C SER A 297 -23.98 -29.38 -16.42
N ARG A 298 -22.95 -29.17 -15.59
CA ARG A 298 -22.55 -30.08 -14.51
C ARG A 298 -23.10 -29.55 -13.18
N PRO A 299 -23.58 -30.41 -12.26
CA PRO A 299 -24.12 -29.97 -10.98
C PRO A 299 -23.02 -29.62 -9.96
N PHE A 300 -23.34 -28.62 -9.14
CA PHE A 300 -22.60 -28.15 -7.96
C PHE A 300 -22.56 -29.19 -6.83
N ALA A 301 -21.53 -29.11 -5.99
CA ALA A 301 -21.60 -29.50 -4.58
C ALA A 301 -21.56 -28.23 -3.70
N PRO A 302 -22.33 -28.15 -2.60
CA PRO A 302 -22.43 -26.94 -1.79
C PRO A 302 -21.32 -26.89 -0.74
N VAL A 303 -20.74 -25.72 -0.52
CA VAL A 303 -20.06 -25.38 0.73
C VAL A 303 -20.92 -24.35 1.45
N ALA A 304 -21.25 -24.63 2.70
CA ALA A 304 -22.15 -23.84 3.52
C ALA A 304 -21.58 -22.44 3.84
N PRO A 305 -22.43 -21.41 3.95
CA PRO A 305 -22.00 -20.08 4.35
C PRO A 305 -21.66 -20.01 5.85
N LEU A 306 -20.58 -19.33 6.19
CA LEU A 306 -20.27 -18.86 7.54
C LEU A 306 -20.77 -17.41 7.71
N PRO A 307 -21.12 -17.00 8.94
CA PRO A 307 -22.03 -15.86 9.16
C PRO A 307 -21.37 -14.51 8.90
N VAL A 308 -22.12 -13.64 8.22
CA VAL A 308 -21.84 -12.21 8.09
C VAL A 308 -22.05 -11.57 9.46
N VAL A 309 -20.97 -11.07 10.07
CA VAL A 309 -21.08 -10.23 11.27
C VAL A 309 -21.35 -8.80 10.82
N THR A 310 -22.63 -8.43 10.75
CA THR A 310 -23.05 -7.02 10.70
C THR A 310 -22.68 -6.36 12.03
N LYS A 311 -21.64 -5.54 12.03
CA LYS A 311 -21.28 -4.70 13.17
C LYS A 311 -22.30 -3.56 13.23
N VAL A 312 -23.10 -3.54 14.31
CA VAL A 312 -24.13 -2.51 14.55
C VAL A 312 -23.44 -1.15 14.65
N ALA A 313 -23.77 -0.24 13.73
CA ALA A 313 -23.30 1.14 13.73
C ALA A 313 -23.95 1.90 14.89
N ASN A 314 -23.16 2.75 15.58
CA ASN A 314 -23.72 3.71 16.54
C ASN A 314 -24.70 4.64 15.81
N PRO A 315 -25.92 4.87 16.32
CA PRO A 315 -26.96 5.63 15.62
C PRO A 315 -26.53 7.07 15.24
N ASP A 316 -25.65 7.69 16.02
CA ASP A 316 -25.11 9.03 15.73
C ASP A 316 -24.21 9.06 14.47
N THR A 317 -23.42 8.00 14.23
CA THR A 317 -22.54 7.93 13.06
C THR A 317 -23.30 7.74 11.75
N ALA A 318 -24.37 6.94 11.79
CA ALA A 318 -25.24 6.72 10.63
C ALA A 318 -25.96 8.02 10.21
N ALA A 319 -26.42 8.82 11.17
CA ALA A 319 -27.05 10.12 10.90
C ALA A 319 -26.08 11.12 10.26
N LEU A 320 -24.82 11.15 10.71
CA LEU A 320 -23.80 12.03 10.12
C LEU A 320 -23.44 11.63 8.68
N LEU A 321 -23.32 10.33 8.39
CA LEU A 321 -23.09 9.83 7.04
C LEU A 321 -24.27 10.14 6.10
N ALA A 322 -25.50 10.00 6.60
CA ALA A 322 -26.71 10.37 5.87
C ALA A 322 -26.76 11.88 5.56
N ASN A 323 -26.35 12.72 6.51
CA ASN A 323 -26.26 14.17 6.30
C ASN A 323 -25.21 14.55 5.24
N ILE A 324 -24.03 13.92 5.26
CA ILE A 324 -23.01 14.11 4.21
C ILE A 324 -23.57 13.76 2.83
N ALA A 325 -24.27 12.61 2.72
CA ALA A 325 -24.88 12.18 1.48
C ALA A 325 -25.96 13.16 1.00
N ALA A 326 -26.82 13.66 1.90
CA ALA A 326 -27.84 14.66 1.58
C ALA A 326 -27.23 15.96 1.04
N LEU A 327 -26.22 16.51 1.72
CA LEU A 327 -25.52 17.72 1.28
C LEU A 327 -24.84 17.55 -0.09
N ALA A 328 -24.23 16.39 -0.33
CA ALA A 328 -23.60 16.08 -1.61
C ALA A 328 -24.66 15.97 -2.74
N ASN A 329 -25.77 15.28 -2.48
CA ASN A 329 -26.86 15.11 -3.46
C ASN A 329 -27.62 16.42 -3.76
N GLU A 330 -27.70 17.33 -2.79
CA GLU A 330 -28.26 18.68 -2.98
C GLU A 330 -27.31 19.63 -3.74
N GLY A 331 -26.09 19.19 -4.07
CA GLY A 331 -25.10 20.00 -4.77
C GLY A 331 -24.39 21.03 -3.88
N LYS A 332 -24.57 20.96 -2.56
CA LYS A 332 -23.90 21.83 -1.57
C LYS A 332 -22.47 21.35 -1.33
N SER A 333 -21.64 21.36 -2.37
CA SER A 333 -20.32 20.72 -2.37
C SER A 333 -19.36 21.23 -1.29
N ALA A 334 -19.42 22.52 -0.94
CA ALA A 334 -18.59 23.11 0.11
C ALA A 334 -19.03 22.63 1.51
N GLU A 335 -20.33 22.58 1.78
CA GLU A 335 -20.90 22.10 3.04
C GLU A 335 -20.71 20.60 3.20
N ALA A 336 -20.90 19.82 2.12
CA ALA A 336 -20.65 18.38 2.10
C ALA A 336 -19.19 18.05 2.42
N ARG A 337 -18.25 18.84 1.88
CA ARG A 337 -16.83 18.67 2.17
C ARG A 337 -16.49 19.03 3.62
N ALA A 338 -17.01 20.16 4.11
CA ALA A 338 -16.84 20.54 5.51
C ALA A 338 -17.42 19.48 6.47
N ALA A 339 -18.55 18.86 6.12
CA ALA A 339 -19.15 17.77 6.88
C ALA A 339 -18.28 16.50 6.85
N CYS A 340 -17.70 16.14 5.70
CA CYS A 340 -16.72 15.05 5.61
C CYS A 340 -15.49 15.31 6.50
N ASP A 341 -14.92 16.52 6.43
CA ASP A 341 -13.76 16.90 7.23
C ASP A 341 -14.08 16.93 8.73
N SER A 342 -15.26 17.40 9.11
CA SER A 342 -15.75 17.38 10.49
C SER A 342 -15.92 15.95 11.00
N TYR A 343 -16.48 15.05 10.18
CA TYR A 343 -16.60 13.63 10.50
C TYR A 343 -15.22 13.01 10.77
N LEU A 344 -14.26 13.20 9.86
CA LEU A 344 -12.91 12.63 10.00
C LEU A 344 -12.12 13.22 11.18
N ARG A 345 -12.49 14.40 11.68
CA ARG A 345 -11.91 14.99 12.89
C ARG A 345 -12.40 14.33 14.18
N SER A 346 -13.63 13.81 14.18
CA SER A 346 -14.35 13.37 15.39
C SER A 346 -14.62 11.86 15.44
N HIS A 347 -14.54 11.16 14.31
CA HIS A 347 -14.91 9.75 14.17
C HIS A 347 -13.84 8.95 13.44
N GLU A 348 -13.93 7.61 13.54
CA GLU A 348 -13.05 6.70 12.84
C GLU A 348 -13.20 6.86 11.30
N PRO A 349 -12.11 6.87 10.53
CA PRO A 349 -12.18 6.99 9.08
C PRO A 349 -12.89 5.80 8.46
N VAL A 350 -13.95 6.05 7.69
CA VAL A 350 -14.71 5.01 6.99
C VAL A 350 -14.64 5.23 5.48
N ALA A 351 -14.67 4.13 4.72
CA ALA A 351 -14.56 4.15 3.27
C ALA A 351 -15.55 5.11 2.59
N GLN A 352 -16.80 5.16 3.10
CA GLN A 352 -17.87 6.02 2.58
C GLN A 352 -17.50 7.51 2.57
N VAL A 353 -16.79 8.00 3.59
CA VAL A 353 -16.43 9.43 3.68
C VAL A 353 -15.34 9.78 2.67
N PHE A 354 -14.37 8.88 2.48
CA PHE A 354 -13.36 9.06 1.43
C PHE A 354 -13.95 8.94 0.02
N TYR A 355 -14.97 8.11 -0.19
CA TYR A 355 -15.71 8.09 -1.44
C TYR A 355 -16.33 9.47 -1.73
N TRP A 356 -17.03 10.06 -0.76
CA TRP A 356 -17.63 11.39 -0.92
C TRP A 356 -16.59 12.49 -1.17
N LEU A 357 -15.46 12.47 -0.46
CA LEU A 357 -14.35 13.40 -0.72
C LEU A 357 -13.78 13.24 -2.14
N GLY A 358 -13.69 11.99 -2.62
CA GLY A 358 -13.29 11.68 -3.99
C GLY A 358 -14.25 12.28 -5.00
N LEU A 359 -15.55 12.03 -4.83
CA LEU A 359 -16.60 12.54 -5.72
C LEU A 359 -16.64 14.07 -5.74
N LEU A 360 -16.56 14.72 -4.58
CA LEU A 360 -16.56 16.18 -4.48
C LEU A 360 -15.30 16.80 -5.10
N SER A 361 -14.14 16.14 -5.01
CA SER A 361 -12.93 16.57 -5.71
C SER A 361 -13.03 16.38 -7.21
N ASP A 362 -13.66 15.29 -7.67
CA ASP A 362 -13.87 14.97 -9.09
C ASP A 362 -14.77 16.01 -9.77
N VAL A 363 -15.93 16.31 -9.15
CA VAL A 363 -16.85 17.37 -9.59
C VAL A 363 -16.18 18.74 -9.62
N ALA A 364 -15.24 19.00 -8.71
CA ALA A 364 -14.46 20.23 -8.68
C ALA A 364 -13.29 20.27 -9.70
N GLY A 365 -13.14 19.23 -10.55
CA GLY A 365 -12.06 19.12 -11.53
C GLY A 365 -10.67 18.82 -10.93
N ARG A 366 -10.60 18.49 -9.64
CA ARG A 366 -9.36 18.19 -8.92
C ARG A 366 -9.03 16.71 -9.02
N VAL A 367 -8.63 16.30 -10.23
CA VAL A 367 -8.45 14.90 -10.64
C VAL A 367 -7.47 14.13 -9.75
N LEU A 368 -6.34 14.74 -9.37
CA LEU A 368 -5.34 14.08 -8.51
C LEU A 368 -5.86 13.83 -7.09
N GLU A 369 -6.56 14.81 -6.51
CA GLU A 369 -7.21 14.63 -5.20
C GLU A 369 -8.29 13.55 -5.27
N ALA A 370 -9.14 13.58 -6.29
CA ALA A 370 -10.21 12.61 -6.49
C ALA A 370 -9.66 11.18 -6.54
N GLN A 371 -8.61 10.97 -7.35
CA GLN A 371 -7.92 9.69 -7.44
C GLN A 371 -7.36 9.24 -6.08
N GLY A 372 -6.74 10.15 -5.33
CA GLY A 372 -6.20 9.86 -3.99
C GLY A 372 -7.28 9.41 -3.02
N PHE A 373 -8.43 10.10 -2.99
CA PHE A 373 -9.54 9.77 -2.11
C PHE A 373 -10.25 8.46 -2.49
N TYR A 374 -10.50 8.20 -3.78
CA TYR A 374 -11.06 6.92 -4.19
C TYR A 374 -10.13 5.75 -3.82
N ARG A 375 -8.81 5.92 -3.95
CA ARG A 375 -7.84 4.91 -3.49
C ARG A 375 -7.89 4.70 -1.97
N LYS A 376 -8.03 5.77 -1.19
CA LYS A 376 -8.21 5.69 0.28
C LYS A 376 -9.51 4.96 0.65
N ALA A 377 -10.60 5.20 -0.08
CA ALA A 377 -11.85 4.46 0.10
C ALA A 377 -11.68 2.95 -0.17
N LEU A 378 -11.04 2.60 -1.30
CA LEU A 378 -10.78 1.21 -1.68
C LEU A 378 -9.75 0.49 -0.81
N TYR A 379 -8.98 1.25 -0.06
CA TYR A 379 -8.03 0.70 0.89
C TYR A 379 -8.74 0.26 2.18
N LEU A 380 -9.71 1.03 2.65
CA LEU A 380 -10.55 0.70 3.81
C LEU A 380 -11.62 -0.33 3.48
N ASP A 381 -12.20 -0.26 2.28
CA ASP A 381 -13.14 -1.24 1.75
C ASP A 381 -12.76 -1.61 0.30
N PRO A 382 -12.02 -2.72 0.10
CA PRO A 382 -11.59 -3.18 -1.22
C PRO A 382 -12.72 -3.55 -2.20
N GLN A 383 -13.95 -3.72 -1.70
CA GLN A 383 -15.12 -4.07 -2.51
C GLN A 383 -16.13 -2.93 -2.64
N HIS A 384 -15.79 -1.73 -2.15
CA HIS A 384 -16.66 -0.56 -2.23
C HIS A 384 -17.09 -0.28 -3.67
N PRO A 385 -18.37 -0.49 -4.04
CA PRO A 385 -18.81 -0.52 -5.43
C PRO A 385 -18.66 0.85 -6.09
N ASP A 386 -19.09 1.92 -5.41
CA ASP A 386 -19.06 3.26 -5.99
C ASP A 386 -17.63 3.77 -6.20
N ALA A 387 -16.72 3.56 -5.24
CA ALA A 387 -15.33 3.95 -5.37
C ALA A 387 -14.60 3.20 -6.50
N LEU A 388 -14.92 1.91 -6.74
CA LEU A 388 -14.38 1.15 -7.87
C LEU A 388 -14.85 1.75 -9.20
N MET A 389 -16.14 2.04 -9.32
CA MET A 389 -16.75 2.57 -10.55
C MET A 389 -16.24 3.98 -10.87
N HIS A 390 -16.19 4.87 -9.90
CA HIS A 390 -15.75 6.25 -10.11
C HIS A 390 -14.25 6.34 -10.40
N LEU A 391 -13.42 5.55 -9.70
CA LEU A 391 -12.00 5.48 -10.03
C LEU A 391 -11.77 4.88 -11.42
N ALA A 392 -12.57 3.89 -11.84
CA ALA A 392 -12.49 3.35 -13.19
C ALA A 392 -12.81 4.39 -14.26
N ALA A 393 -13.90 5.16 -14.06
CA ALA A 393 -14.28 6.25 -14.95
C ALA A 393 -13.20 7.34 -15.04
N LEU A 394 -12.61 7.70 -13.89
CA LEU A 394 -11.52 8.67 -13.82
C LEU A 394 -10.25 8.18 -14.52
N LEU A 395 -9.90 6.90 -14.39
CA LEU A 395 -8.76 6.32 -15.11
C LEU A 395 -9.01 6.26 -16.62
N GLN A 396 -10.25 5.97 -17.03
CA GLN A 396 -10.65 5.95 -18.43
C GLN A 396 -10.52 7.35 -19.06
N SER A 397 -10.95 8.41 -18.35
CA SER A 397 -10.82 9.80 -18.84
C SER A 397 -9.37 10.27 -18.92
N LEU A 398 -8.50 9.72 -18.07
CA LEU A 398 -7.04 9.93 -18.10
C LEU A 398 -6.31 9.07 -19.15
N GLY A 399 -7.02 8.21 -19.88
CA GLY A 399 -6.44 7.34 -20.92
C GLY A 399 -5.88 6.01 -20.41
N ASP A 400 -5.96 5.70 -19.11
CA ASP A 400 -5.60 4.39 -18.54
C ASP A 400 -6.76 3.40 -18.68
N THR A 401 -7.00 3.00 -19.93
CA THR A 401 -8.07 2.07 -20.31
C THR A 401 -7.88 0.67 -19.68
N ALA A 402 -6.63 0.24 -19.51
CA ALA A 402 -6.31 -1.04 -18.89
C ALA A 402 -6.59 -1.02 -17.38
N GLY A 403 -6.26 0.07 -16.70
CA GLY A 403 -6.58 0.28 -15.28
C GLY A 403 -8.08 0.38 -15.03
N ALA A 404 -8.78 1.15 -15.86
CA ALA A 404 -10.24 1.27 -15.79
C ALA A 404 -10.93 -0.09 -15.91
N ARG A 405 -10.54 -0.90 -16.90
CA ARG A 405 -11.13 -2.22 -17.13
C ARG A 405 -10.94 -3.18 -15.95
N ARG A 406 -9.75 -3.19 -15.33
CA ARG A 406 -9.48 -4.00 -14.13
C ARG A 406 -10.38 -3.64 -12.95
N LEU A 407 -10.67 -2.35 -12.77
CA LEU A 407 -11.55 -1.88 -11.69
C LEU A 407 -13.02 -2.18 -11.99
N GLN A 408 -13.46 -2.05 -13.24
CA GLN A 408 -14.79 -2.46 -13.69
C GLN A 408 -15.03 -3.96 -13.49
N ASP A 409 -14.05 -4.80 -13.84
CA ASP A 409 -14.13 -6.26 -13.62
C ASP A 409 -14.18 -6.62 -12.13
N ARG A 410 -13.64 -5.78 -11.25
CA ARG A 410 -13.77 -5.94 -9.79
C ARG A 410 -15.15 -5.52 -9.30
N ALA A 411 -15.68 -4.39 -9.77
CA ALA A 411 -17.01 -3.92 -9.41
C ALA A 411 -18.09 -4.94 -9.82
N ALA A 412 -18.03 -5.43 -11.06
CA ALA A 412 -18.99 -6.42 -11.59
C ALA A 412 -18.96 -7.77 -10.84
N ARG A 413 -17.84 -8.13 -10.21
CA ARG A 413 -17.75 -9.34 -9.36
C ARG A 413 -18.36 -9.12 -7.98
N SER A 414 -18.23 -7.91 -7.43
CA SER A 414 -18.83 -7.51 -6.15
C SER A 414 -20.36 -7.48 -6.25
N GLU A 415 -20.91 -6.88 -7.31
CA GLU A 415 -22.36 -6.80 -7.55
C GLU A 415 -23.02 -8.17 -7.72
N ARG A 416 -22.40 -9.08 -8.49
CA ARG A 416 -22.93 -10.45 -8.68
C ARG A 416 -22.91 -11.27 -7.39
N ALA A 417 -21.96 -11.01 -6.48
CA ALA A 417 -21.92 -11.64 -5.18
C ALA A 417 -23.08 -11.12 -4.30
N ALA A 418 -23.30 -9.80 -4.26
CA ALA A 418 -24.37 -9.17 -3.49
C ALA A 418 -25.79 -9.56 -3.97
N ASP A 419 -26.01 -9.69 -5.28
CA ASP A 419 -27.30 -10.11 -5.86
C ASP A 419 -27.62 -11.58 -5.58
N SER A 420 -26.60 -12.42 -5.43
CA SER A 420 -26.77 -13.83 -5.06
C SER A 420 -27.12 -14.03 -3.58
N GLU A 421 -26.78 -13.06 -2.73
CA GLU A 421 -27.12 -13.04 -1.30
C GLU A 421 -28.49 -12.43 -1.02
N ARG A 422 -28.99 -11.50 -1.84
CA ARG A 422 -30.36 -10.94 -1.72
C ARG A 422 -31.47 -11.86 -2.20
N ASN A 423 -31.15 -12.81 -3.08
CA ASN A 423 -32.10 -13.78 -3.65
C ASN A 423 -32.11 -15.14 -2.92
N ARG A 424 -31.45 -15.21 -1.76
CA ARG A 424 -31.54 -16.31 -0.79
C ARG A 424 -32.29 -15.80 0.44
#